data_AF-A0A3B8X3V1-F1
#
_entry.id   AF-A0A3B8X3V1-F1
#
_cell.length_a   1.000
_cell.length_b   1.000
_cell.length_c   1.000
_cell.angle_alpha   90.00
_cell.angle_beta   90.00
_cell.angle_gamma   90.00
#
_symmetry.space_group_name_H-M   'P 1'
#
loop_
_entity.id
_entity.type
_entity.pdbx_description
1 polymer ?
#
loop_
_entity_poly.entity_id
_entity_poly.type
_entity_poly.pdbx_seq_one_letter_code
_entity_poly.pdbx_strand_id
1 'polypeptide(L)'
;YPGDCMYKDLSGDGIIDGRDRMYDGYPNRPEYVFGSNWRFGYKGFNLQLNWIAATNVSRVWNADYRIPFTNSGHRGLLSYFADGCWIDNDNPWAPGREDGYLPRFTKTNYPWNSMDSTLWTVDASYIRLKSASFGYTFSKNKVFSKLGISSLGLMFTGYNLLTFSKMKLQDPEAKSSSSSGNYPLVKTYNLAINITF
;
A
#
# COMPACT_ATOMS: atom_id res chain seq x y z
N TYR A 1 20.56 -1.88 -23.87
CA TYR A 1 19.78 -1.86 -25.13
C TYR A 1 18.65 -0.86 -24.97
N PRO A 2 18.01 -0.39 -26.06
CA PRO A 2 16.78 0.40 -25.96
C PRO A 2 15.78 -0.28 -25.01
N GLY A 3 15.18 0.48 -24.09
CA GLY A 3 14.27 -0.03 -23.07
C GLY A 3 14.89 -0.72 -21.85
N ASP A 4 16.23 -0.83 -21.74
CA ASP A 4 16.89 -1.26 -20.49
C ASP A 4 17.08 -0.09 -19.53
N CYS A 5 17.19 -0.38 -18.22
CA CYS A 5 17.45 0.63 -17.20
C CYS A 5 18.80 1.32 -17.42
N MET A 6 18.80 2.66 -17.35
CA MET A 6 20.01 3.47 -17.36
C MET A 6 20.34 3.93 -15.94
N TYR A 7 21.60 3.78 -15.56
CA TYR A 7 22.12 4.21 -14.28
C TYR A 7 23.02 5.42 -14.47
N LYS A 8 22.99 6.31 -13.48
CA LYS A 8 23.86 7.48 -13.47
C LYS A 8 25.23 7.08 -12.95
N ASP A 9 26.27 7.44 -13.69
CA ASP A 9 27.65 7.40 -13.21
C ASP A 9 27.81 8.46 -12.09
N LEU A 10 28.07 7.99 -10.88
CA LEU A 10 28.30 8.85 -9.70
C LEU A 10 29.79 9.09 -9.47
N SER A 11 30.64 8.18 -9.95
CA SER A 11 32.10 8.25 -9.77
C SER A 11 32.80 9.10 -10.84
N GLY A 12 32.18 9.26 -12.02
CA GLY A 12 32.64 10.10 -13.12
C GLY A 12 33.73 9.47 -13.99
N ASP A 13 33.91 8.15 -13.93
CA ASP A 13 34.94 7.43 -14.69
C ASP A 13 34.41 6.75 -15.97
N GLY A 14 33.12 6.92 -16.28
CA GLY A 14 32.46 6.36 -17.45
C GLY A 14 32.15 4.86 -17.34
N ILE A 15 32.39 4.24 -16.17
CA ILE A 15 32.12 2.83 -15.91
C ILE A 15 31.04 2.73 -14.83
N ILE A 16 29.90 2.13 -15.17
CA ILE A 16 28.87 1.85 -14.15
C ILE A 16 29.25 0.59 -13.38
N ASP A 17 29.65 0.76 -12.11
CA ASP A 17 29.99 -0.34 -11.22
C ASP A 17 29.43 -0.15 -9.78
N GLY A 18 29.96 -0.93 -8.83
CA GLY A 18 29.53 -0.87 -7.44
C GLY A 18 29.78 0.47 -6.74
N ARG A 19 30.66 1.32 -7.28
CA ARG A 19 30.96 2.68 -6.79
C ARG A 19 29.85 3.68 -7.14
N ASP A 20 28.97 3.34 -8.07
CA ASP A 20 27.83 4.19 -8.47
C ASP A 20 26.57 3.91 -7.65
N ARG A 21 26.75 3.43 -6.42
CA ARG A 21 25.66 3.16 -5.49
C ARG A 21 25.63 4.22 -4.41
N MET A 22 24.43 4.76 -4.16
CA MET A 22 24.17 5.68 -3.07
C MET A 22 22.96 5.22 -2.26
N TYR A 23 22.83 5.73 -1.04
CA TYR A 23 21.59 5.62 -0.29
C TYR A 23 20.54 6.54 -0.91
N ASP A 24 19.37 5.98 -1.19
CA ASP A 24 18.22 6.71 -1.73
C ASP A 24 16.94 6.31 -0.97
N GLY A 25 16.06 7.29 -0.78
CA GLY A 25 14.82 7.14 -0.02
C GLY A 25 14.97 7.12 1.51
N TYR A 26 13.87 6.78 2.18
CA TYR A 26 13.74 6.73 3.62
C TYR A 26 13.83 5.30 4.18
N PRO A 27 14.07 5.12 5.49
CA PRO A 27 14.15 3.80 6.10
C PRO A 27 12.90 2.94 5.91
N ASN A 28 13.08 1.62 6.01
CA ASN A 28 11.96 0.67 5.98
C ASN A 28 11.03 0.80 7.21
N ARG A 29 11.47 1.49 8.27
CA ARG A 29 10.61 1.84 9.40
C ARG A 29 10.30 3.34 9.29
N PRO A 30 9.01 3.74 9.37
CA PRO A 30 8.69 5.16 9.31
C PRO A 30 9.41 5.95 10.38
N GLU A 31 10.01 7.08 10.00
CA GLU A 31 10.66 7.98 10.95
C GLU A 31 9.63 8.72 11.80
N TYR A 32 8.49 9.06 11.19
CA TYR A 32 7.40 9.77 11.85
C TYR A 32 6.11 8.99 11.73
N VAL A 33 5.47 8.76 12.87
CA VAL A 33 4.16 8.13 12.97
C VAL A 33 3.25 9.05 13.77
N PHE A 34 2.10 9.37 13.19
CA PHE A 34 1.08 10.22 13.80
C PHE A 34 -0.17 9.39 14.05
N GLY A 35 -0.85 9.66 15.16
CA GLY A 35 -2.12 9.06 15.51
C GLY A 35 -3.09 10.13 15.95
N SER A 36 -4.34 10.05 15.51
CA SER A 36 -5.38 10.98 15.90
C SER A 36 -6.68 10.25 16.21
N ASN A 37 -7.19 10.47 17.42
CA ASN A 37 -8.43 9.86 17.90
C ASN A 37 -9.48 10.95 18.09
N TRP A 38 -10.54 10.87 17.30
CA TRP A 38 -11.64 11.82 17.31
C TRP A 38 -12.83 11.13 17.96
N ARG A 39 -13.43 11.77 18.96
CA ARG A 39 -14.64 11.27 19.62
C ARG A 39 -15.67 12.38 19.68
N PHE A 40 -16.84 12.09 19.15
CA PHE A 40 -17.99 12.99 19.14
C PHE A 40 -19.17 12.31 19.81
N GLY A 41 -19.78 13.02 20.76
CA GLY A 41 -20.96 12.56 21.47
C GLY A 41 -22.07 13.60 21.41
N TYR A 42 -23.27 13.22 21.00
CA TYR A 42 -24.43 14.12 21.02
C TYR A 42 -25.74 13.36 21.22
N LYS A 43 -26.48 13.66 22.30
CA LYS A 43 -27.83 13.11 22.58
C LYS A 43 -27.97 11.59 22.36
N GLY A 44 -26.99 10.82 22.83
CA GLY A 44 -26.96 9.36 22.68
C GLY A 44 -26.22 8.85 21.44
N PHE A 45 -25.94 9.70 20.45
CA PHE A 45 -25.03 9.37 19.36
C PHE A 45 -23.58 9.40 19.86
N ASN A 46 -22.80 8.41 19.44
CA ASN A 46 -21.36 8.32 19.65
C ASN A 46 -20.68 7.99 18.32
N LEU A 47 -19.71 8.81 17.94
CA LEU A 47 -18.84 8.59 16.79
C LEU A 47 -17.40 8.61 17.27
N GLN A 48 -16.63 7.57 16.94
CA GLN A 48 -15.20 7.51 17.20
C GLN A 48 -14.46 7.19 15.91
N LEU A 49 -13.49 8.02 15.55
CA LEU A 49 -12.62 7.83 14.39
C LEU A 49 -11.18 7.73 14.86
N ASN A 50 -10.47 6.72 14.38
CA ASN A 50 -9.05 6.52 14.66
C ASN A 50 -8.25 6.59 13.35
N TRP A 51 -7.46 7.64 13.23
CA TRP A 51 -6.56 7.88 12.11
C TRP A 51 -5.12 7.57 12.52
N ILE A 52 -4.40 6.90 11.63
CA ILE A 52 -2.95 6.73 11.72
C ILE A 52 -2.32 7.28 10.45
N ALA A 53 -1.15 7.90 10.57
CA ALA A 53 -0.36 8.32 9.44
C ALA A 53 1.11 7.98 9.68
N ALA A 54 1.84 7.73 8.60
CA ALA A 54 3.26 7.50 8.63
C ALA A 54 3.91 8.25 7.47
N THR A 55 5.02 8.94 7.74
CA THR A 55 5.77 9.70 6.74
C THR A 55 7.25 9.36 6.82
N ASN A 56 8.02 9.78 5.81
CA ASN A 56 9.43 9.45 5.66
C ASN A 56 9.66 7.94 5.73
N VAL A 57 9.03 7.24 4.80
CA VAL A 57 9.14 5.79 4.70
C VAL A 57 9.19 5.41 3.22
N SER A 58 10.23 4.69 2.83
CA SER A 58 10.38 4.17 1.49
C SER A 58 10.41 2.65 1.50
N ARG A 59 10.00 2.06 0.38
CA ARG A 59 10.03 0.62 0.16
C ARG A 59 10.66 0.36 -1.19
N VAL A 60 11.53 -0.63 -1.26
CA VAL A 60 11.98 -1.17 -2.54
C VAL A 60 11.00 -2.26 -2.94
N TRP A 61 10.51 -2.21 -4.18
CA TRP A 61 9.69 -3.26 -4.76
C TRP A 61 10.41 -4.60 -4.69
N ASN A 62 9.68 -5.64 -4.25
CA ASN A 62 10.21 -6.99 -4.19
C ASN A 62 10.50 -7.52 -5.61
N ALA A 63 11.31 -8.58 -5.73
CA ALA A 63 11.59 -9.30 -6.96
C ALA A 63 10.33 -9.59 -7.80
N ASP A 64 9.22 -9.98 -7.16
CA ASP A 64 7.93 -10.24 -7.81
C ASP A 64 7.34 -9.04 -8.55
N TYR A 65 7.67 -7.82 -8.12
CA TYR A 65 7.22 -6.55 -8.67
C TYR A 65 8.33 -5.83 -9.45
N ARG A 66 9.37 -6.53 -9.89
CA ARG A 66 10.41 -5.92 -10.74
C ARG A 66 10.97 -6.86 -11.80
N ILE A 67 10.86 -8.16 -11.57
CA ILE A 67 11.28 -9.19 -12.52
C ILE A 67 10.02 -9.70 -13.24
N PRO A 68 9.94 -9.59 -14.58
CA PRO A 68 8.83 -10.18 -15.33
C PRO A 68 8.93 -11.72 -15.29
N PHE A 69 7.79 -12.40 -15.24
CA PHE A 69 7.71 -13.86 -15.25
C PHE A 69 8.53 -14.54 -14.13
N THR A 70 8.40 -14.06 -12.89
CA THR A 70 9.10 -14.65 -11.73
C THR A 70 8.77 -16.13 -11.53
N ASN A 71 9.55 -16.81 -10.67
CA ASN A 71 9.45 -18.24 -10.43
C ASN A 71 9.70 -19.10 -11.68
N SER A 72 10.79 -18.80 -12.41
CA SER A 72 11.20 -19.53 -13.62
C SER A 72 10.10 -19.60 -14.70
N GLY A 73 9.29 -18.55 -14.85
CA GLY A 73 8.20 -18.50 -15.83
C GLY A 73 6.88 -19.13 -15.39
N HIS A 74 6.79 -19.67 -14.18
CA HIS A 74 5.53 -20.25 -13.65
C HIS A 74 4.55 -19.20 -13.14
N ARG A 75 4.98 -17.95 -12.99
CA ARG A 75 4.10 -16.84 -12.63
C ARG A 75 3.74 -16.03 -13.88
N GLY A 76 2.45 -15.77 -14.05
CA GLY A 76 1.96 -14.85 -15.07
C GLY A 76 2.52 -13.44 -14.86
N LEU A 77 2.67 -12.71 -15.97
CA LEU A 77 3.10 -11.33 -15.93
C LEU A 77 2.04 -10.47 -15.20
N LEU A 78 2.48 -9.62 -14.29
CA LEU A 78 1.59 -8.67 -13.62
C LEU A 78 1.13 -7.59 -14.62
N SER A 79 -0.17 -7.28 -14.63
CA SER A 79 -0.77 -6.33 -15.57
C SER A 79 -0.10 -4.96 -15.54
N TYR A 80 0.21 -4.43 -14.35
CA TYR A 80 0.87 -3.12 -14.25
C TYR A 80 2.23 -3.09 -14.99
N PHE A 81 2.94 -4.22 -15.04
CA PHE A 81 4.20 -4.34 -15.76
C PHE A 81 3.95 -4.41 -17.27
N ALA A 82 2.92 -5.15 -17.69
CA ALA A 82 2.46 -5.18 -19.08
C ALA A 82 2.00 -3.81 -19.60
N ASP A 83 1.41 -2.99 -18.74
CA ASP A 83 0.88 -1.67 -19.09
C ASP A 83 1.95 -0.57 -19.02
N GLY A 84 3.02 -0.78 -18.23
CA GLY A 84 4.05 0.22 -18.00
C GLY A 84 5.40 -0.02 -18.68
N CYS A 85 5.66 -1.22 -19.23
CA CYS A 85 6.96 -1.53 -19.82
C CYS A 85 7.24 -0.77 -21.13
N TRP A 86 8.51 -0.52 -21.41
CA TRP A 86 8.92 -0.03 -22.70
C TRP A 86 8.75 -1.13 -23.76
N ILE A 87 8.16 -0.78 -24.90
CA ILE A 87 7.97 -1.67 -26.05
C ILE A 87 8.51 -0.95 -27.28
N ASP A 88 9.41 -1.60 -28.00
CA ASP A 88 9.96 -1.08 -29.25
C ASP A 88 8.85 -0.84 -30.28
N ASN A 89 8.89 0.30 -30.98
CA ASN A 89 7.97 0.59 -32.07
C ASN A 89 8.09 -0.40 -33.23
N ASP A 90 9.25 -1.02 -33.40
CA ASP A 90 9.50 -2.03 -34.42
C ASP A 90 9.10 -3.45 -33.98
N ASN A 91 8.48 -3.61 -32.80
CA ASN A 91 8.05 -4.90 -32.30
C ASN A 91 6.88 -5.46 -33.13
N PRO A 92 7.03 -6.61 -33.82
CA PRO A 92 5.99 -7.14 -34.68
C PRO A 92 4.80 -7.76 -33.92
N TRP A 93 4.92 -7.94 -32.60
CA TRP A 93 3.93 -8.64 -31.77
C TRP A 93 3.13 -7.72 -30.83
N ALA A 94 3.48 -6.44 -30.74
CA ALA A 94 2.80 -5.49 -29.85
C ALA A 94 2.87 -4.07 -30.43
N PRO A 95 1.84 -3.24 -30.19
CA PRO A 95 1.95 -1.81 -30.49
C PRO A 95 3.10 -1.22 -29.68
N GLY A 96 3.95 -0.44 -30.36
CA GLY A 96 5.06 0.25 -29.73
C GLY A 96 4.64 1.18 -28.59
N ARG A 97 5.50 1.27 -27.58
CA ARG A 97 5.31 2.10 -26.38
C ARG A 97 6.65 2.59 -25.87
N GLU A 98 7.12 3.69 -26.46
CA GLU A 98 8.41 4.29 -26.10
C GLU A 98 8.34 5.18 -24.83
N ASP A 99 7.15 5.53 -24.37
CA ASP A 99 6.89 6.30 -23.14
C ASP A 99 6.73 5.43 -21.87
N GLY A 100 7.06 4.13 -21.97
CA GLY A 100 7.03 3.20 -20.84
C GLY A 100 7.97 3.62 -19.71
N TYR A 101 7.45 3.65 -18.48
CA TYR A 101 8.22 3.98 -17.26
C TYR A 101 8.89 2.76 -16.62
N LEU A 102 8.62 1.55 -17.11
CA LEU A 102 9.27 0.30 -16.68
C LEU A 102 10.17 -0.23 -17.81
N PRO A 103 11.23 -1.00 -17.49
CA PRO A 103 12.10 -1.57 -18.51
C PRO A 103 11.36 -2.61 -19.37
N ARG A 104 11.89 -2.85 -20.56
CA ARG A 104 11.40 -3.89 -21.48
C ARG A 104 11.50 -5.29 -20.88
N PHE A 105 10.76 -6.22 -21.47
CA PHE A 105 10.92 -7.64 -21.16
C PHE A 105 12.24 -8.19 -21.70
N THR A 106 13.01 -8.82 -20.82
CA THR A 106 14.28 -9.44 -21.20
C THR A 106 14.58 -10.61 -20.27
N LYS A 107 15.03 -11.73 -20.84
CA LYS A 107 15.53 -12.88 -20.07
C LYS A 107 17.02 -12.77 -19.76
N THR A 108 17.76 -12.02 -20.57
CA THR A 108 19.23 -11.94 -20.48
C THR A 108 19.67 -10.78 -19.59
N ASN A 109 19.07 -9.59 -19.77
CA ASN A 109 19.45 -8.38 -19.03
C ASN A 109 18.60 -8.15 -17.78
N TYR A 110 17.82 -9.15 -17.36
CA TYR A 110 16.98 -9.04 -16.17
C TYR A 110 17.77 -8.65 -14.91
N PRO A 111 19.04 -9.07 -14.67
CA PRO A 111 19.75 -8.69 -13.46
C PRO A 111 19.97 -7.18 -13.42
N TRP A 112 20.28 -6.57 -14.56
CA TRP A 112 20.50 -5.12 -14.68
C TRP A 112 19.20 -4.33 -14.51
N ASN A 113 18.11 -4.82 -15.10
CA ASN A 113 16.81 -4.14 -15.04
C ASN A 113 16.11 -4.30 -13.67
N SER A 114 16.55 -5.25 -12.83
CA SER A 114 15.92 -5.54 -11.53
C SER A 114 16.80 -5.25 -10.32
N MET A 115 17.95 -4.59 -10.49
CA MET A 115 18.78 -4.15 -9.38
C MET A 115 18.07 -3.08 -8.55
N ASP A 116 18.29 -3.10 -7.24
CA ASP A 116 17.81 -2.08 -6.30
C ASP A 116 18.25 -0.70 -6.77
N SER A 117 17.28 0.18 -7.02
CA SER A 117 17.52 1.51 -7.58
C SER A 117 16.36 2.46 -7.30
N THR A 118 16.54 3.73 -7.64
CA THR A 118 15.52 4.78 -7.53
C THR A 118 14.24 4.43 -8.31
N LEU A 119 14.37 3.67 -9.41
CA LEU A 119 13.23 3.17 -10.20
C LEU A 119 12.29 2.27 -9.39
N TRP A 120 12.86 1.41 -8.55
CA TRP A 120 12.11 0.42 -7.76
C TRP A 120 11.79 0.92 -6.35
N THR A 121 12.29 2.11 -5.98
CA THR A 121 12.06 2.71 -4.68
C THR A 121 10.78 3.54 -4.72
N VAL A 122 9.83 3.21 -3.85
CA VAL A 122 8.55 3.90 -3.74
C VAL A 122 8.36 4.53 -2.38
N ASP A 123 7.72 5.69 -2.39
CA ASP A 123 7.24 6.36 -1.18
C ASP A 123 6.05 5.58 -0.61
N ALA A 124 6.26 4.99 0.57
CA ALA A 124 5.28 4.21 1.29
C ALA A 124 4.56 5.03 2.38
N SER A 125 4.70 6.36 2.36
CA SER A 125 3.96 7.23 3.28
C SER A 125 2.46 7.05 3.09
N TYR A 126 1.71 7.09 4.18
CA TYR A 126 0.27 6.85 4.15
C TYR A 126 -0.48 7.56 5.26
N ILE A 127 -1.79 7.74 5.02
CA ILE A 127 -2.79 8.13 6.02
C ILE A 127 -3.92 7.11 5.95
N ARG A 128 -4.31 6.52 7.09
CA ARG A 128 -5.26 5.43 7.16
C ARG A 128 -6.31 5.68 8.25
N LEU A 129 -7.58 5.49 7.88
CA LEU A 129 -8.68 5.38 8.84
C LEU A 129 -8.71 3.95 9.36
N LYS A 130 -8.03 3.73 10.48
CA LYS A 130 -7.81 2.40 11.05
C LYS A 130 -9.10 1.82 11.61
N SER A 131 -9.90 2.66 12.28
CA SER A 131 -11.25 2.28 12.68
C SER A 131 -12.18 3.49 12.69
N ALA A 132 -13.44 3.23 12.38
CA ALA A 132 -14.54 4.15 12.61
C ALA A 132 -15.65 3.38 13.30
N SER A 133 -16.08 3.85 14.46
CA SER A 133 -17.25 3.32 15.15
C SER A 133 -18.32 4.40 15.29
N PHE A 134 -19.54 4.02 14.97
CA PHE A 134 -20.71 4.85 15.12
C PHE A 134 -21.73 4.05 15.93
N GLY A 135 -22.34 4.68 16.93
CA GLY A 135 -23.36 4.03 17.72
C GLY A 135 -24.39 5.00 18.25
N TYR A 136 -25.51 4.44 18.68
CA TYR A 136 -26.57 5.16 19.35
C TYR A 136 -26.99 4.42 20.60
N THR A 137 -27.03 5.13 21.73
CA THR A 137 -27.51 4.60 23.00
C THR A 137 -28.86 5.20 23.33
N PHE A 138 -29.88 4.35 23.34
CA PHE A 138 -31.21 4.67 23.84
C PHE A 138 -31.19 4.56 25.37
N SER A 139 -31.20 5.70 26.06
CA SER A 139 -31.29 5.79 27.52
C SER A 139 -32.64 6.36 27.94
N LYS A 140 -33.26 5.85 29.01
CA LYS A 140 -34.48 6.41 29.63
C LYS A 140 -35.71 6.49 28.71
N ASN A 141 -35.89 5.53 27.81
CA ASN A 141 -37.08 5.47 26.97
C ASN A 141 -38.24 4.83 27.76
N LYS A 142 -39.38 5.54 27.89
CA LYS A 142 -40.58 5.06 28.60
C LYS A 142 -41.15 3.75 28.03
N VAL A 143 -40.82 3.43 26.77
CA VAL A 143 -41.19 2.16 26.13
C VAL A 143 -40.31 1.00 26.61
N PHE A 144 -39.00 1.21 26.73
CA PHE A 144 -38.06 0.17 27.18
C PHE A 144 -38.16 -0.12 28.67
N SER A 145 -38.51 0.88 29.49
CA SER A 145 -38.75 0.68 30.93
C SER A 145 -39.92 -0.27 31.21
N LYS A 146 -40.92 -0.37 30.32
CA LYS A 146 -42.01 -1.36 30.44
C LYS A 146 -41.57 -2.80 30.16
N LEU A 147 -40.47 -2.97 29.43
CA LEU A 147 -39.88 -4.26 29.07
C LEU A 147 -38.75 -4.69 30.02
N GLY A 148 -38.48 -3.93 31.08
CA GLY A 148 -37.39 -4.21 32.01
C GLY A 148 -35.99 -3.95 31.44
N ILE A 149 -35.89 -3.10 30.40
CA ILE A 149 -34.62 -2.74 29.76
C ILE A 149 -34.22 -1.33 30.19
N SER A 150 -33.09 -1.20 30.88
CA SER A 150 -32.52 0.09 31.30
C SER A 150 -31.78 0.84 30.18
N SER A 151 -31.12 0.12 29.26
CA SER A 151 -30.38 0.72 28.15
C SER A 151 -30.28 -0.22 26.94
N LEU A 152 -30.38 0.37 25.74
CA LEU A 152 -30.12 -0.32 24.46
C LEU A 152 -29.08 0.48 23.67
N GLY A 153 -27.94 -0.13 23.39
CA GLY A 153 -26.87 0.44 22.56
C GLY A 153 -26.74 -0.31 21.24
N LEU A 154 -26.82 0.40 20.12
CA LEU A 154 -26.44 -0.12 18.80
C LEU A 154 -25.08 0.45 18.44
N MET A 155 -24.14 -0.39 18.02
CA MET A 155 -22.82 0.03 17.55
C MET A 155 -22.50 -0.64 16.22
N PHE A 156 -22.00 0.15 15.29
CA PHE A 156 -21.40 -0.29 14.05
C PHE A 156 -19.92 0.10 14.05
N THR A 157 -19.01 -0.83 13.79
CA THR A 157 -17.57 -0.57 13.75
C THR A 157 -16.97 -1.13 12.48
N GLY A 158 -16.29 -0.26 11.73
CA GLY A 158 -15.49 -0.63 10.57
C GLY A 158 -13.99 -0.55 10.87
N TYR A 159 -13.21 -1.45 10.29
CA TYR A 159 -11.74 -1.48 10.36
C TYR A 159 -11.11 -1.39 8.97
N ASN A 160 -9.94 -0.71 8.89
CA ASN A 160 -9.14 -0.52 7.66
C ASN A 160 -9.94 0.09 6.49
N LEU A 161 -10.84 1.03 6.79
CA LEU A 161 -11.85 1.50 5.85
C LEU A 161 -11.26 2.26 4.66
N LEU A 162 -10.31 3.16 4.94
CA LEU A 162 -9.69 4.07 3.97
C LEU A 162 -8.17 4.09 4.19
N THR A 163 -7.41 4.04 3.11
CA THR A 163 -5.95 4.23 3.10
C THR A 163 -5.57 5.11 1.92
N PHE A 164 -4.92 6.23 2.21
CA PHE A 164 -4.33 7.14 1.23
C PHE A 164 -2.83 6.90 1.22
N SER A 165 -2.30 6.41 0.11
CA SER A 165 -0.86 6.22 -0.11
C SER A 165 -0.53 6.36 -1.58
N LYS A 166 0.73 6.71 -1.88
CA LYS A 166 1.31 6.64 -3.22
C LYS A 166 1.61 5.19 -3.62
N MET A 167 1.80 4.29 -2.66
CA MET A 167 1.96 2.86 -2.90
C MET A 167 0.60 2.22 -3.23
N LYS A 168 0.41 1.79 -4.49
CA LYS A 168 -0.87 1.26 -5.00
C LYS A 168 -0.96 -0.26 -5.11
N LEU A 169 0.16 -0.93 -5.43
CA LEU A 169 0.16 -2.37 -5.73
C LEU A 169 0.29 -3.26 -4.49
N GLN A 170 0.60 -2.67 -3.33
CA GLN A 170 0.76 -3.38 -2.07
C GLN A 170 0.37 -2.45 -0.90
N ASP A 171 -0.01 -3.05 0.23
CA ASP A 171 -0.31 -2.32 1.46
C ASP A 171 0.94 -1.58 1.99
N PRO A 172 0.87 -0.27 2.30
CA PRO A 172 2.02 0.50 2.76
C PRO A 172 2.52 0.07 4.16
N GLU A 173 1.70 -0.59 4.97
CA GLU A 173 2.13 -1.19 6.25
C GLU A 173 2.74 -2.59 6.07
N ALA A 174 2.74 -3.16 4.85
CA ALA A 174 3.38 -4.44 4.61
C ALA A 174 4.90 -4.37 4.81
N LYS A 175 5.46 -5.40 5.44
CA LYS A 175 6.90 -5.54 5.59
C LYS A 175 7.53 -5.88 4.23
N SER A 176 8.59 -5.15 3.86
CA SER A 176 9.37 -5.37 2.64
C SER A 176 10.04 -6.77 2.57
N SER A 177 10.22 -7.45 3.71
CA SER A 177 10.98 -8.71 3.81
C SER A 177 10.20 -9.97 3.43
N SER A 178 8.90 -9.88 3.13
CA SER A 178 8.15 -11.06 2.68
C SER A 178 8.32 -11.20 1.18
N SER A 179 9.07 -12.22 0.73
CA SER A 179 9.26 -12.61 -0.68
C SER A 179 7.98 -13.09 -1.38
N SER A 180 6.83 -12.72 -0.85
CA SER A 180 5.51 -13.17 -1.24
C SER A 180 4.55 -12.06 -0.81
N GLY A 181 3.84 -11.49 -1.78
CA GLY A 181 2.94 -10.36 -1.60
C GLY A 181 2.10 -10.53 -0.33
N ASN A 182 2.41 -9.73 0.69
CA ASN A 182 1.61 -9.71 1.91
C ASN A 182 0.20 -9.29 1.51
N TYR A 183 -0.80 -10.10 1.86
CA TYR A 183 -2.18 -9.74 1.66
C TYR A 183 -2.45 -8.38 2.31
N PRO A 184 -3.17 -7.49 1.63
CA PRO A 184 -3.57 -6.23 2.24
C PRO A 184 -4.44 -6.51 3.45
N LEU A 185 -4.45 -5.55 4.39
CA LEU A 185 -5.33 -5.67 5.53
C LEU A 185 -6.78 -5.75 5.07
N VAL A 186 -7.52 -6.74 5.58
CA VAL A 186 -8.93 -6.92 5.25
C VAL A 186 -9.77 -5.80 5.86
N LYS A 187 -10.82 -5.39 5.13
CA LYS A 187 -11.87 -4.52 5.64
C LYS A 187 -12.85 -5.36 6.44
N THR A 188 -13.11 -4.96 7.68
CA THR A 188 -14.04 -5.68 8.56
C THR A 188 -15.13 -4.73 9.01
N TYR A 189 -16.38 -5.19 8.99
CA TYR A 189 -17.53 -4.47 9.49
C TYR A 189 -18.20 -5.31 10.58
N ASN A 190 -18.45 -4.70 11.73
CA ASN A 190 -19.05 -5.35 12.89
C ASN A 190 -20.29 -4.57 13.31
N LEU A 191 -21.39 -5.27 13.51
CA LEU A 191 -22.60 -4.74 14.12
C LEU A 191 -22.77 -5.38 15.50
N ALA A 192 -22.91 -4.56 16.54
CA ALA A 192 -23.05 -4.98 17.92
C ALA A 192 -24.30 -4.35 18.55
N ILE A 193 -24.98 -5.14 19.37
CA ILE A 193 -26.14 -4.72 20.17
C ILE A 193 -25.77 -4.96 21.63
N ASN A 194 -25.87 -3.93 22.46
CA ASN A 194 -25.66 -4.00 23.90
C ASN A 194 -27.00 -3.74 24.59
N ILE A 195 -27.47 -4.71 25.37
CA ILE A 195 -28.72 -4.62 26.13
C ILE A 195 -28.36 -4.68 27.61
N THR A 196 -28.83 -3.71 28.37
CA THR A 196 -28.74 -3.69 29.84
C THR A 196 -30.15 -3.80 30.41
N PHE A 197 -30.34 -4.73 31.36
CA PHE A 197 -31.60 -4.94 32.08
C PHE A 197 -31.61 -4.04 33.31
#